data_AF-A0A3P9LG98-F1
#
_entry.id   AF-A0A3P9LG98-F1
#
_cell.length_a   1.000
_cell.length_b   1.000
_cell.length_c   1.000
_cell.angle_alpha   90.00
_cell.angle_beta   90.00
_cell.angle_gamma   90.00
#
_symmetry.space_group_name_H-M   'P 1'
#
loop_
_entity.id
_entity.type
_entity.pdbx_description
1 polymer ?
#
loop_
_entity_poly.entity_id
_entity_poly.type
_entity_poly.pdbx_seq_one_letter_code
_entity_poly.pdbx_strand_id
1 'polypeptide(L)'
;MSASLGTGVFVLSLTSIPICYLFNSLLSNNSAEAFFFAGCTSVPSLLISARFMLKKKAPEDPLFYLYAVYAFLSVVNLIIALEQDNVIDGFVTFYLKEADPHINTAHGHVVSYWDGSAHYLMYLLMIAAITWGDSYRVIGLYWVGSFLMQTIVYILGNAVGKYGTQVGFFFIPQMLYIFVSVWACFRVFSQPSARDTQSTDILNTVRKNLLHRPLDLVFIICLLLAFMFCVFRGLIALDWSCKWCHDYTQQYEPYLKDPSAYPKIQMLVSMLYSGPYYIIALYGLLVPGCEWMPDLSLVHSGALAQVCVSVFDYFKQMK
;
A
#
# COMPACT_ATOMS: atom_id res chain seq x y z
N MET A 1 0.76 -7.07 31.12
CA MET A 1 -0.39 -6.37 30.50
C MET A 1 0.09 -5.21 29.63
N SER A 2 0.28 -5.50 28.34
CA SER A 2 0.71 -4.60 27.26
C SER A 2 -0.42 -4.25 26.27
N ALA A 3 -1.57 -4.94 26.34
CA ALA A 3 -2.72 -4.75 25.46
C ALA A 3 -3.33 -3.32 25.50
N SER A 4 -3.11 -2.56 26.57
CA SER A 4 -3.66 -1.20 26.71
C SER A 4 -3.13 -0.20 25.68
N LEU A 5 -1.94 -0.43 25.11
CA LEU A 5 -1.30 0.52 24.19
C LEU A 5 -1.84 0.40 22.77
N GLY A 6 -1.97 -0.83 22.25
CA GLY A 6 -2.59 -1.07 20.95
C GLY A 6 -4.05 -0.62 20.91
N THR A 7 -4.82 -0.90 21.96
CA THR A 7 -6.19 -0.39 22.10
C THR A 7 -6.23 1.14 22.17
N GLY A 8 -5.27 1.78 22.84
CA GLY A 8 -5.16 3.24 22.87
C GLY A 8 -4.95 3.85 21.48
N VAL A 9 -4.07 3.27 20.67
CA VAL A 9 -3.85 3.73 19.28
C VAL A 9 -5.07 3.46 18.40
N PHE A 10 -5.75 2.33 18.57
CA PHE A 10 -7.01 2.06 17.88
C PHE A 10 -8.05 3.14 18.19
N VAL A 11 -8.30 3.44 19.46
CA VAL A 11 -9.23 4.51 19.87
C VAL A 11 -8.79 5.88 19.34
N LEU A 12 -7.49 6.18 19.40
CA LEU A 12 -6.94 7.42 18.85
C LEU A 12 -7.15 7.53 17.33
N SER A 13 -7.03 6.43 16.58
CA SER A 13 -7.28 6.46 15.14
C SER A 13 -8.74 6.77 14.80
N LEU A 14 -9.69 6.34 15.64
CA LEU A 14 -11.12 6.63 15.46
C LEU A 14 -11.49 8.09 15.76
N THR A 15 -10.63 8.87 16.43
CA THR A 15 -10.88 10.31 16.60
C THR A 15 -10.78 11.08 15.28
N SER A 16 -10.25 10.47 14.22
CA SER A 16 -10.29 11.03 12.86
C SER A 16 -11.71 11.32 12.39
N ILE A 17 -12.70 10.47 12.75
CA ILE A 17 -14.10 10.63 12.33
C ILE A 17 -14.68 11.98 12.78
N PRO A 18 -14.73 12.31 14.09
CA PRO A 18 -15.22 13.61 14.52
C PRO A 18 -14.32 14.77 14.06
N ILE A 19 -13.00 14.55 13.92
CA ILE A 19 -12.08 15.60 13.44
C ILE A 19 -12.38 15.98 11.99
N CYS A 20 -12.55 15.00 11.09
CA CYS A 20 -12.90 15.23 9.70
C CYS A 20 -14.20 16.01 9.59
N TYR A 21 -15.25 15.56 10.27
CA TYR A 21 -16.54 16.25 10.29
C TYR A 21 -16.43 17.70 10.77
N LEU A 22 -15.72 17.93 11.88
CA LEU A 22 -15.52 19.28 12.42
C LEU A 22 -14.68 20.15 11.47
N PHE A 23 -13.64 19.60 10.86
CA PHE A 23 -12.80 20.33 9.91
C PHE A 23 -13.61 20.74 8.68
N ASN A 24 -14.39 19.82 8.11
CA ASN A 24 -15.25 20.13 6.98
C ASN A 24 -16.30 21.19 7.38
N SER A 25 -16.99 21.03 8.50
CA SER A 25 -18.02 21.98 8.93
C SER A 25 -17.47 23.38 9.28
N LEU A 26 -16.27 23.48 9.86
CA LEU A 26 -15.70 24.75 10.32
C LEU A 26 -14.87 25.45 9.25
N LEU A 27 -14.26 24.69 8.34
CA LEU A 27 -13.29 25.19 7.37
C LEU A 27 -13.79 25.14 5.93
N SER A 28 -15.00 24.61 5.65
CA SER A 28 -15.56 24.58 4.28
C SER A 28 -15.67 25.95 3.63
N ASN A 29 -15.79 27.02 4.42
CA ASN A 29 -15.92 28.40 3.95
C ASN A 29 -14.59 29.17 3.98
N ASN A 30 -13.50 28.53 4.41
CA ASN A 30 -12.16 29.13 4.48
C ASN A 30 -11.33 28.75 3.24
N SER A 31 -10.09 29.26 3.14
CA SER A 31 -9.18 28.91 2.05
C SER A 31 -8.65 27.47 2.18
N ALA A 32 -8.26 26.86 1.06
CA ALA A 32 -7.60 25.55 1.03
C ALA A 32 -6.34 25.50 1.92
N GLU A 33 -5.64 26.63 2.06
CA GLU A 33 -4.50 26.79 2.97
C GLU A 33 -4.90 26.61 4.44
N ALA A 34 -6.03 27.18 4.88
CA ALA A 34 -6.51 27.05 6.26
C ALA A 34 -6.88 25.60 6.58
N PHE A 35 -7.54 24.91 5.65
CA PHE A 35 -7.82 23.48 5.76
C PHE A 35 -6.53 22.66 5.87
N PHE A 36 -5.54 23.00 5.06
CA PHE A 36 -4.23 22.36 5.08
C PHE A 36 -3.48 22.55 6.41
N PHE A 37 -3.39 23.79 6.93
CA PHE A 37 -2.74 24.06 8.21
C PHE A 37 -3.46 23.36 9.38
N ALA A 38 -4.79 23.28 9.36
CA ALA A 38 -5.54 22.49 10.32
C ALA A 38 -5.18 20.99 10.24
N GLY A 39 -5.08 20.44 9.02
CA GLY A 39 -4.59 19.08 8.78
C GLY A 39 -3.19 18.85 9.35
N CYS A 40 -2.23 19.72 9.02
CA CYS A 40 -0.85 19.62 9.51
C CYS A 40 -0.73 19.75 11.04
N THR A 41 -1.58 20.53 11.69
CA THR A 41 -1.57 20.68 13.16
C THR A 41 -2.23 19.52 13.89
N SER A 42 -3.09 18.75 13.22
CA SER A 42 -3.68 17.53 13.79
C SER A 42 -2.63 16.44 14.05
N VAL A 43 -1.61 16.29 13.19
CA VAL A 43 -0.58 15.25 13.30
C VAL A 43 0.31 15.42 14.55
N PRO A 44 0.87 16.61 14.86
CA PRO A 44 1.57 16.86 16.12
C PRO A 44 0.66 16.67 17.34
N SER A 45 -0.59 17.12 17.27
CA SER A 45 -1.57 16.95 18.35
C SER A 45 -1.82 15.48 18.68
N LEU A 46 -1.89 14.63 17.65
CA LEU A 46 -1.99 13.18 17.80
C LEU A 46 -0.72 12.57 18.40
N LEU A 47 0.46 12.99 17.95
CA LEU A 47 1.74 12.52 18.50
C LEU A 47 1.90 12.88 19.98
N ILE A 48 1.49 14.09 20.37
CA ILE A 48 1.48 14.55 21.77
C ILE A 48 0.48 13.71 22.58
N SER A 49 -0.72 13.49 22.05
CA SER A 49 -1.76 12.68 22.70
C SER A 49 -1.30 11.23 22.88
N ALA A 50 -0.69 10.63 21.87
CA ALA A 50 -0.10 9.30 21.94
C ALA A 50 0.99 9.27 23.02
N ARG A 51 1.95 10.21 23.02
CA ARG A 51 2.98 10.29 24.06
C ARG A 51 2.41 10.46 25.47
N PHE A 52 1.34 11.24 25.63
CA PHE A 52 0.67 11.41 26.91
C PHE A 52 -0.05 10.14 27.39
N MET A 53 -0.63 9.37 26.47
CA MET A 53 -1.17 8.03 26.79
C MET A 53 -0.07 7.05 27.22
N LEU A 54 1.14 7.24 26.70
CA LEU A 54 2.26 6.30 26.87
C LEU A 54 3.13 6.58 28.10
N LYS A 55 3.08 7.79 28.70
CA LYS A 55 3.83 8.26 29.90
C LYS A 55 5.02 7.41 30.40
N LYS A 56 4.78 6.24 31.01
CA LYS A 56 5.82 5.34 31.60
C LYS A 56 6.12 4.05 30.82
N LYS A 57 5.43 3.79 29.71
CA LYS A 57 5.55 2.60 28.85
C LYS A 57 5.74 2.99 27.37
N ALA A 58 6.47 4.07 27.12
CA ALA A 58 6.77 4.50 25.75
C ALA A 58 7.56 3.39 25.03
N PRO A 59 7.06 2.89 23.88
CA PRO A 59 7.80 1.95 23.07
C PRO A 59 9.11 2.58 22.60
N GLU A 60 10.20 1.81 22.68
CA GLU A 60 11.52 2.27 22.22
C GLU A 60 11.58 2.39 20.69
N ASP A 61 10.80 1.58 19.97
CA ASP A 61 10.78 1.61 18.52
C ASP A 61 10.02 2.86 18.00
N PRO A 62 10.69 3.80 17.31
CA PRO A 62 10.04 4.98 16.77
C PRO A 62 8.95 4.67 15.73
N LEU A 63 8.99 3.48 15.11
CA LEU A 63 7.95 3.06 14.17
C LEU A 63 6.57 2.92 14.81
N PHE A 64 6.50 2.71 16.13
CA PHE A 64 5.23 2.71 16.85
C PHE A 64 4.44 4.01 16.63
N TYR A 65 5.10 5.16 16.80
CA TYR A 65 4.45 6.47 16.67
C TYR A 65 4.10 6.76 15.22
N LEU A 66 4.94 6.32 14.28
CA LEU A 66 4.67 6.46 12.86
C LEU A 66 3.42 5.67 12.46
N TYR A 67 3.34 4.40 12.85
CA TYR A 67 2.18 3.56 12.56
C TYR A 67 0.92 4.06 13.28
N ALA A 68 1.03 4.71 14.43
CA ALA A 68 -0.12 5.36 15.07
C ALA A 68 -0.67 6.53 14.25
N VAL A 69 0.21 7.35 13.68
CA VAL A 69 -0.19 8.42 12.74
C VAL A 69 -0.77 7.82 11.47
N TYR A 70 -0.15 6.78 10.91
CA TYR A 70 -0.67 6.14 9.70
C TYR A 70 -2.00 5.44 9.93
N ALA A 71 -2.21 4.84 11.10
CA ALA A 71 -3.50 4.27 11.47
C ALA A 71 -4.60 5.35 11.53
N PHE A 72 -4.29 6.54 12.05
CA PHE A 72 -5.21 7.68 12.00
C PHE A 72 -5.51 8.12 10.57
N LEU A 73 -4.47 8.29 9.73
CA LEU A 73 -4.63 8.68 8.32
C LEU A 73 -5.38 7.62 7.49
N SER A 74 -5.22 6.34 7.80
CA SER A 74 -5.99 5.26 7.18
C SER A 74 -7.49 5.42 7.43
N VAL A 75 -7.91 5.77 8.65
CA VAL A 75 -9.34 6.01 8.91
C VAL A 75 -9.84 7.22 8.11
N VAL A 76 -9.01 8.25 7.92
CA VAL A 76 -9.33 9.38 7.01
C VAL A 76 -9.48 8.88 5.56
N ASN A 77 -8.59 8.03 5.07
CA ASN A 77 -8.70 7.42 3.73
C ASN A 77 -9.97 6.57 3.57
N LEU A 78 -10.40 5.87 4.63
CA LEU A 78 -11.67 5.16 4.61
C LEU A 78 -12.88 6.10 4.52
N ILE A 79 -12.86 7.23 5.26
CA ILE A 79 -13.89 8.26 5.18
C ILE A 79 -13.95 8.86 3.77
N ILE A 80 -12.79 9.15 3.17
CA ILE A 80 -12.67 9.62 1.78
C ILE A 80 -13.36 8.65 0.82
N ALA A 81 -13.04 7.36 0.89
CA ALA A 81 -13.64 6.36 0.02
C ALA A 81 -15.16 6.22 0.21
N LEU A 82 -15.63 6.19 1.46
CA LEU A 82 -17.07 6.09 1.77
C LEU A 82 -17.86 7.33 1.30
N GLU A 83 -17.27 8.53 1.38
CA GLU A 83 -17.90 9.75 0.90
C GLU A 83 -17.91 9.82 -0.64
N GLN A 84 -16.86 9.35 -1.31
CA GLN A 84 -16.83 9.19 -2.77
C GLN A 84 -17.93 8.24 -3.27
N ASP A 85 -18.23 7.17 -2.52
CA ASP A 85 -19.34 6.26 -2.79
C ASP A 85 -20.72 6.80 -2.35
N ASN A 86 -20.79 8.03 -1.81
CA ASN A 86 -22.01 8.64 -1.28
C ASN A 86 -22.68 7.82 -0.16
N VAL A 87 -21.92 7.00 0.57
CA VAL A 87 -22.41 6.24 1.75
C VAL A 87 -22.54 7.17 2.96
N ILE A 88 -21.62 8.13 3.07
CA ILE A 88 -21.61 9.20 4.05
C ILE A 88 -21.48 10.54 3.33
N ASP A 89 -21.86 11.64 3.99
CA ASP A 89 -21.75 12.99 3.43
C ASP A 89 -21.33 13.98 4.52
N GLY A 90 -20.62 15.04 4.12
CA GLY A 90 -20.24 16.14 5.00
C GLY A 90 -19.00 15.91 5.87
N PHE A 91 -18.19 14.89 5.63
CA PHE A 91 -16.98 14.61 6.43
C PHE A 91 -15.70 15.16 5.79
N VAL A 92 -15.56 15.06 4.48
CA VAL A 92 -14.37 15.49 3.72
C VAL A 92 -14.76 16.17 2.40
N THR A 93 -15.98 16.67 2.28
CA THR A 93 -16.55 17.26 1.05
C THR A 93 -15.70 18.39 0.49
N PHE A 94 -15.20 19.28 1.35
CA PHE A 94 -14.30 20.35 0.94
C PHE A 94 -12.98 19.81 0.38
N TYR A 95 -12.42 18.80 1.05
CA TYR A 95 -11.18 18.15 0.62
C TYR A 95 -11.36 17.47 -0.74
N LEU A 96 -12.45 16.74 -0.96
CA LEU A 96 -12.75 16.14 -2.26
C LEU A 96 -12.92 17.17 -3.39
N LYS A 97 -13.33 18.41 -3.07
CA LYS A 97 -13.48 19.49 -4.07
C LYS A 97 -12.18 20.22 -4.38
N GLU A 98 -11.38 20.52 -3.35
CA GLU A 98 -10.26 21.46 -3.44
C GLU A 98 -8.87 20.79 -3.36
N ALA A 99 -8.76 19.52 -2.95
CA ALA A 99 -7.49 18.85 -2.75
C ALA A 99 -6.93 18.21 -4.03
N ASP A 100 -5.99 17.26 -3.86
CA ASP A 100 -5.29 16.60 -4.96
C ASP A 100 -6.27 15.90 -5.92
N PRO A 101 -6.32 16.31 -7.22
CA PRO A 101 -7.19 15.69 -8.21
C PRO A 101 -7.01 14.18 -8.36
N HIS A 102 -5.84 13.62 -7.99
CA HIS A 102 -5.58 12.18 -7.96
C HIS A 102 -6.62 11.41 -7.16
N ILE A 103 -7.06 11.95 -6.02
CA ILE A 103 -7.93 11.24 -5.09
C ILE A 103 -9.29 10.94 -5.73
N ASN A 104 -9.75 11.83 -6.61
CA ASN A 104 -11.00 11.67 -7.36
C ASN A 104 -10.89 10.81 -8.62
N THR A 105 -9.69 10.30 -8.94
CA THR A 105 -9.57 9.28 -9.98
C THR A 105 -10.04 7.93 -9.43
N ALA A 106 -10.46 7.04 -10.31
CA ALA A 106 -10.84 5.70 -9.88
C ALA A 106 -9.67 4.97 -9.18
N HIS A 107 -8.42 5.29 -9.51
CA HIS A 107 -7.24 4.73 -8.84
C HIS A 107 -7.09 5.31 -7.44
N GLY A 108 -7.21 6.62 -7.28
CA GLY A 108 -7.22 7.29 -5.98
C GLY A 108 -8.30 6.74 -5.05
N HIS A 109 -9.48 6.46 -5.61
CA HIS A 109 -10.58 5.88 -4.85
C HIS A 109 -10.26 4.46 -4.34
N VAL A 110 -9.77 3.55 -5.19
CA VAL A 110 -9.43 2.20 -4.74
C VAL A 110 -8.24 2.19 -3.76
N VAL A 111 -7.26 3.05 -4.00
CA VAL A 111 -6.16 3.25 -3.05
C VAL A 111 -6.68 3.73 -1.69
N SER A 112 -7.68 4.62 -1.66
CA SER A 112 -8.28 5.09 -0.41
C SER A 112 -8.94 3.94 0.38
N TYR A 113 -9.63 3.02 -0.30
CA TYR A 113 -10.14 1.79 0.33
C TYR A 113 -9.04 0.87 0.84
N TRP A 114 -7.99 0.65 0.04
CA TRP A 114 -6.87 -0.22 0.42
C TRP A 114 -6.11 0.33 1.63
N ASP A 115 -5.81 1.63 1.62
CA ASP A 115 -5.12 2.31 2.71
C ASP A 115 -6.00 2.34 3.97
N GLY A 116 -7.31 2.54 3.81
CA GLY A 116 -8.28 2.58 4.90
C GLY A 116 -8.65 1.23 5.51
N SER A 117 -8.36 0.13 4.83
CA SER A 117 -8.69 -1.22 5.30
C SER A 117 -7.45 -2.10 5.50
N ALA A 118 -6.77 -2.48 4.43
CA ALA A 118 -5.65 -3.41 4.47
C ALA A 118 -4.43 -2.81 5.19
N HIS A 119 -4.01 -1.59 4.81
CA HIS A 119 -2.91 -0.93 5.53
C HIS A 119 -3.29 -0.60 6.96
N TYR A 120 -4.54 -0.18 7.22
CA TYR A 120 -5.02 0.04 8.58
C TYR A 120 -4.82 -1.20 9.46
N LEU A 121 -5.24 -2.37 8.98
CA LEU A 121 -5.04 -3.63 9.67
C LEU A 121 -3.55 -3.93 9.89
N MET A 122 -2.71 -3.73 8.86
CA MET A 122 -1.26 -3.92 9.00
C MET A 122 -0.66 -3.00 10.07
N TYR A 123 -1.04 -1.72 10.12
CA TYR A 123 -0.57 -0.78 11.13
C TYR A 123 -0.95 -1.25 12.54
N LEU A 124 -2.21 -1.67 12.74
CA LEU A 124 -2.66 -2.19 14.04
C LEU A 124 -1.90 -3.46 14.45
N LEU A 125 -1.65 -4.37 13.51
CA LEU A 125 -0.88 -5.60 13.79
C LEU A 125 0.59 -5.30 14.10
N MET A 126 1.23 -4.39 13.36
CA MET A 126 2.60 -3.96 13.64
C MET A 126 2.70 -3.25 15.00
N ILE A 127 1.74 -2.40 15.33
CA ILE A 127 1.62 -1.78 16.66
C ILE A 127 1.47 -2.84 17.74
N ALA A 128 0.58 -3.82 17.55
CA ALA A 128 0.37 -4.90 18.51
C ALA A 128 1.67 -5.70 18.74
N ALA A 129 2.35 -6.09 17.67
CA ALA A 129 3.65 -6.77 17.73
C ALA A 129 4.69 -5.95 18.50
N ILE A 130 4.83 -4.64 18.20
CA ILE A 130 5.74 -3.75 18.95
C ILE A 130 5.37 -3.71 20.44
N THR A 131 4.08 -3.64 20.79
CA THR A 131 3.65 -3.62 22.20
C THR A 131 3.87 -4.93 22.94
N TRP A 132 3.89 -6.05 22.21
CA TRP A 132 4.16 -7.38 22.76
C TRP A 132 5.65 -7.71 22.78
N GLY A 133 6.49 -6.91 22.11
CA GLY A 133 7.91 -7.19 21.96
C GLY A 133 8.20 -8.25 20.89
N ASP A 134 7.22 -8.54 20.03
CA ASP A 134 7.35 -9.49 18.93
C ASP A 134 7.90 -8.80 17.67
N SER A 135 8.51 -9.60 16.78
CA SER A 135 8.92 -9.09 15.47
C SER A 135 7.70 -8.81 14.59
N TYR A 136 7.68 -7.64 13.98
CA TYR A 136 6.70 -7.28 12.96
C TYR A 136 7.26 -7.38 11.54
N ARG A 137 8.46 -7.92 11.35
CA ARG A 137 9.18 -7.98 10.06
C ARG A 137 8.31 -8.53 8.93
N VAL A 138 7.59 -9.63 9.16
CA VAL A 138 6.77 -10.29 8.12
C VAL A 138 5.67 -9.35 7.61
N ILE A 139 4.92 -8.73 8.53
CA ILE A 139 3.86 -7.78 8.20
C ILE A 139 4.47 -6.51 7.60
N GLY A 140 5.58 -6.05 8.14
CA GLY A 140 6.31 -4.89 7.65
C GLY A 140 6.79 -5.07 6.21
N LEU A 141 7.38 -6.21 5.85
CA LEU A 141 7.84 -6.48 4.48
C LEU A 141 6.68 -6.53 3.48
N TYR A 142 5.54 -7.09 3.90
CA TYR A 142 4.32 -7.03 3.10
C TYR A 142 3.86 -5.58 2.89
N TRP A 143 3.81 -4.78 3.97
CA TRP A 143 3.47 -3.36 3.90
C TRP A 143 4.43 -2.60 2.98
N VAL A 144 5.75 -2.84 3.07
CA VAL A 144 6.77 -2.22 2.21
C VAL A 144 6.45 -2.42 0.74
N GLY A 145 6.15 -3.65 0.33
CA GLY A 145 5.81 -3.95 -1.06
C GLY A 145 4.56 -3.23 -1.55
N SER A 146 3.53 -3.22 -0.70
CA SER A 146 2.27 -2.54 -0.98
C SER A 146 2.46 -1.03 -1.13
N PHE A 147 3.18 -0.41 -0.20
CA PHE A 147 3.52 1.02 -0.20
C PHE A 147 4.38 1.42 -1.41
N LEU A 148 5.41 0.62 -1.74
CA LEU A 148 6.28 0.90 -2.88
C LEU A 148 5.52 0.85 -4.20
N MET A 149 4.66 -0.16 -4.40
CA MET A 149 3.83 -0.27 -5.61
C MET A 149 2.94 0.97 -5.77
N GLN A 150 2.18 1.32 -4.73
CA GLN A 150 1.32 2.50 -4.72
C GLN A 150 2.11 3.79 -4.99
N THR A 151 3.28 3.95 -4.37
CA THR A 151 4.11 5.15 -4.52
C THR A 151 4.67 5.29 -5.93
N ILE A 152 5.18 4.20 -6.51
CA ILE A 152 5.73 4.22 -7.88
C ILE A 152 4.63 4.59 -8.87
N VAL A 153 3.44 3.99 -8.74
CA VAL A 153 2.31 4.27 -9.63
C VAL A 153 1.77 5.67 -9.43
N TYR A 154 1.71 6.16 -8.19
CA TYR A 154 1.34 7.54 -7.90
C TYR A 154 2.30 8.55 -8.55
N ILE A 155 3.62 8.38 -8.37
CA ILE A 155 4.62 9.31 -8.92
C ILE A 155 4.60 9.28 -10.45
N LEU A 156 4.64 8.09 -11.05
CA LEU A 156 4.66 7.94 -12.51
C LEU A 156 3.34 8.35 -13.16
N GLY A 157 2.21 8.01 -12.53
CA GLY A 157 0.87 8.38 -13.02
C GLY A 157 0.63 9.89 -12.96
N ASN A 158 1.13 10.58 -11.92
CA ASN A 158 1.14 12.03 -11.92
C ASN A 158 2.08 12.56 -13.01
N ALA A 159 3.32 12.08 -13.11
CA ALA A 159 4.30 12.60 -14.07
C ALA A 159 3.88 12.45 -15.55
N VAL A 160 3.25 11.32 -15.90
CA VAL A 160 2.87 10.99 -17.29
C VAL A 160 1.42 11.34 -17.60
N GLY A 161 0.55 11.34 -16.58
CA GLY A 161 -0.89 11.54 -16.74
C GLY A 161 -1.30 13.00 -16.87
N LYS A 162 -2.62 13.21 -16.95
CA LYS A 162 -3.27 14.52 -17.14
C LYS A 162 -2.90 15.57 -16.08
N TYR A 163 -2.42 15.13 -14.91
CA TYR A 163 -2.13 15.97 -13.75
C TYR A 163 -0.66 16.38 -13.61
N GLY A 164 0.24 15.94 -14.51
CA GLY A 164 1.69 16.17 -14.37
C GLY A 164 2.15 17.62 -14.46
N THR A 165 1.32 18.51 -15.00
CA THR A 165 1.59 19.95 -15.06
C THR A 165 1.00 20.73 -13.88
N GLN A 166 0.21 20.09 -13.02
CA GLN A 166 -0.50 20.70 -11.90
C GLN A 166 0.08 20.20 -10.56
N VAL A 167 1.37 20.48 -10.31
CA VAL A 167 1.98 20.21 -9.00
C VAL A 167 1.42 21.21 -7.99
N GLY A 168 0.28 20.88 -7.41
CA GLY A 168 -0.43 21.69 -6.43
C GLY A 168 0.27 21.73 -5.07
N PHE A 169 -0.18 22.64 -4.22
CA PHE A 169 0.32 22.83 -2.85
C PHE A 169 0.22 21.56 -1.98
N PHE A 170 -0.76 20.68 -2.24
CA PHE A 170 -0.96 19.40 -1.56
C PHE A 170 0.09 18.31 -1.90
N PHE A 171 0.95 18.53 -2.90
CA PHE A 171 2.02 17.61 -3.27
C PHE A 171 3.16 17.54 -2.24
N ILE A 172 3.45 18.66 -1.56
CA ILE A 172 4.54 18.76 -0.58
C ILE A 172 4.34 17.78 0.62
N PRO A 173 3.16 17.75 1.26
CA PRO A 173 2.84 16.76 2.30
C PRO A 173 3.01 15.32 1.83
N GLN A 174 2.60 15.03 0.59
CA GLN A 174 2.70 13.70 0.02
C GLN A 174 4.16 13.28 -0.15
N MET A 175 5.02 14.18 -0.63
CA MET A 175 6.46 13.92 -0.71
C MET A 175 7.06 13.69 0.67
N LEU A 176 6.69 14.50 1.67
CA LEU A 176 7.14 14.30 3.05
C LEU A 176 6.72 12.93 3.60
N TYR A 177 5.46 12.53 3.37
CA TYR A 177 4.96 11.21 3.73
C TYR A 177 5.79 10.08 3.07
N ILE A 178 6.14 10.23 1.78
CA ILE A 178 6.97 9.27 1.06
C ILE A 178 8.38 9.20 1.67
N PHE A 179 9.03 10.33 1.96
CA PHE A 179 10.36 10.33 2.57
C PHE A 179 10.39 9.62 3.92
N VAL A 180 9.40 9.89 4.78
CA VAL A 180 9.28 9.22 6.09
C VAL A 180 8.98 7.73 5.92
N SER A 181 8.13 7.36 4.97
CA SER A 181 7.80 5.96 4.68
C SER A 181 9.00 5.18 4.13
N VAL A 182 9.83 5.80 3.28
CA VAL A 182 11.08 5.19 2.77
C VAL A 182 12.06 4.92 3.92
N TRP A 183 12.22 5.87 4.85
CA TRP A 183 12.98 5.63 6.08
C TRP A 183 12.41 4.45 6.88
N ALA A 184 11.08 4.36 7.01
CA ALA A 184 10.43 3.24 7.69
C ALA A 184 10.67 1.90 6.99
N CYS A 185 10.69 1.87 5.65
CA CYS A 185 11.04 0.68 4.87
C CYS A 185 12.45 0.17 5.25
N PHE A 186 13.45 1.04 5.30
CA PHE A 186 14.80 0.67 5.72
C PHE A 186 14.84 0.12 7.14
N ARG A 187 14.05 0.69 8.06
CA ARG A 187 13.93 0.19 9.44
C ARG A 187 13.30 -1.20 9.50
N VAL A 188 12.26 -1.46 8.70
CA VAL A 188 11.65 -2.79 8.57
C VAL A 188 12.68 -3.81 8.07
N PHE A 189 13.42 -3.48 7.00
CA PHE A 189 14.46 -4.36 6.47
C PHE A 189 15.61 -4.61 7.45
N SER A 190 15.89 -3.64 8.32
CA SER A 190 16.93 -3.74 9.35
C SER A 190 16.53 -4.63 10.55
N GLN A 191 15.26 -5.04 10.66
CA GLN A 191 14.85 -5.96 11.72
C GLN A 191 15.57 -7.31 11.56
N PRO A 192 15.99 -7.97 12.66
CA PRO A 192 16.53 -9.31 12.59
C PRO A 192 15.56 -10.25 11.88
N SER A 193 16.09 -11.10 11.00
CA SER A 193 15.28 -12.16 10.40
C SER A 193 15.05 -13.22 11.48
N ALA A 194 13.82 -13.70 11.64
CA ALA A 194 13.49 -14.83 12.52
C ALA A 194 14.25 -16.13 12.16
N ARG A 195 15.06 -16.10 11.10
CA ARG A 195 15.82 -17.21 10.54
C ARG A 195 17.32 -17.17 10.85
N ASP A 196 17.79 -16.24 11.69
CA ASP A 196 19.11 -16.37 12.34
C ASP A 196 19.21 -17.64 13.22
N THR A 197 18.11 -18.41 13.34
CA THR A 197 18.00 -19.70 14.04
C THR A 197 17.54 -20.84 13.12
N GLN A 198 17.92 -20.86 11.82
CA GLN A 198 17.43 -21.89 10.91
C GLN A 198 18.05 -23.28 11.18
N SER A 199 17.19 -24.24 11.54
CA SER A 199 17.50 -25.65 11.76
C SER A 199 18.00 -26.37 10.50
N THR A 200 19.02 -27.19 10.66
CA THR A 200 19.67 -28.06 9.64
C THR A 200 18.73 -28.88 8.75
N ASP A 201 17.49 -29.13 9.18
CA ASP A 201 16.48 -29.92 8.46
C ASP A 201 15.94 -29.25 7.18
N ILE A 202 15.84 -27.91 7.14
CA ILE A 202 15.38 -27.17 5.94
C ILE A 202 16.45 -27.21 4.84
N LEU A 203 17.72 -27.14 5.22
CA LEU A 203 18.86 -27.16 4.31
C LEU A 203 19.04 -28.56 3.68
N ASN A 204 18.77 -29.63 4.45
CA ASN A 204 18.70 -31.02 3.97
C ASN A 204 17.46 -31.27 3.09
N THR A 205 16.34 -30.62 3.45
CA THR A 205 15.15 -30.29 2.63
C THR A 205 15.48 -30.01 1.16
N VAL A 206 16.21 -28.91 1.05
CA VAL A 206 16.53 -28.13 -0.15
C VAL A 206 17.63 -28.77 -1.02
N ARG A 207 18.34 -29.79 -0.51
CA ARG A 207 19.37 -30.54 -1.27
C ARG A 207 18.81 -31.70 -2.12
N LYS A 208 17.55 -32.13 -1.91
CA LYS A 208 16.94 -33.21 -2.70
C LYS A 208 16.63 -32.76 -4.13
N ASN A 209 16.80 -33.65 -5.12
CA ASN A 209 16.47 -33.39 -6.53
C ASN A 209 15.04 -32.84 -6.71
N LEU A 210 14.85 -31.91 -7.66
CA LEU A 210 13.56 -31.23 -7.95
C LEU A 210 12.39 -32.20 -8.14
N LEU A 211 12.64 -33.38 -8.72
CA LEU A 211 11.63 -34.42 -8.95
C LEU A 211 11.03 -35.02 -7.67
N HIS A 212 11.70 -34.85 -6.53
CA HIS A 212 11.19 -35.29 -5.23
C HIS A 212 10.40 -34.17 -4.51
N ARG A 213 10.12 -33.04 -5.20
CA ARG A 213 9.35 -31.91 -4.68
C ARG A 213 8.24 -31.50 -5.64
N PRO A 214 7.08 -32.18 -5.61
CA PRO A 214 5.98 -31.90 -6.53
C PRO A 214 5.44 -30.47 -6.37
N LEU A 215 5.51 -29.88 -5.18
CA LEU A 215 5.09 -28.49 -4.94
C LEU A 215 5.97 -27.49 -5.69
N ASP A 216 7.29 -27.69 -5.72
CA ASP A 216 8.23 -26.81 -6.41
C ASP A 216 7.95 -26.82 -7.93
N LEU A 217 7.58 -27.98 -8.50
CA LEU A 217 7.16 -28.09 -9.90
C LEU A 217 5.87 -27.32 -10.20
N VAL A 218 4.88 -27.40 -9.31
CA VAL A 218 3.64 -26.62 -9.44
C VAL A 218 3.96 -25.12 -9.37
N PHE A 219 4.82 -24.69 -8.45
CA PHE A 219 5.25 -23.28 -8.37
C PHE A 219 5.95 -22.81 -9.65
N ILE A 220 6.82 -23.62 -10.23
CA ILE A 220 7.49 -23.30 -11.52
C ILE A 220 6.45 -23.06 -12.61
N ILE A 221 5.47 -23.95 -12.77
CA ILE A 221 4.41 -23.80 -13.77
C ILE A 221 3.60 -22.53 -13.50
N CYS A 222 3.20 -22.29 -12.26
CA CYS A 222 2.46 -21.08 -11.86
C CYS A 222 3.25 -19.80 -12.15
N LEU A 223 4.55 -19.77 -11.83
CA LEU A 223 5.42 -18.60 -12.08
C LEU A 223 5.59 -18.33 -13.57
N LEU A 224 5.74 -19.37 -14.40
CA LEU A 224 5.81 -19.22 -15.86
C LEU A 224 4.50 -18.68 -16.43
N LEU A 225 3.35 -19.21 -16.00
CA LEU A 225 2.04 -18.72 -16.42
C LEU A 225 1.83 -17.26 -15.97
N ALA A 226 2.17 -16.94 -14.72
CA ALA A 226 2.08 -15.59 -14.19
C ALA A 226 2.98 -14.61 -14.95
N PHE A 227 4.21 -15.02 -15.29
CA PHE A 227 5.14 -14.22 -16.10
C PHE A 227 4.57 -13.95 -17.49
N MET A 228 4.11 -14.98 -18.19
CA MET A 228 3.53 -14.83 -19.53
C MET A 228 2.29 -13.92 -19.52
N PHE A 229 1.41 -14.09 -18.53
CA PHE A 229 0.22 -13.25 -18.37
C PHE A 229 0.58 -11.81 -18.03
N CYS A 230 1.57 -11.59 -17.16
CA CYS A 230 2.05 -10.27 -16.78
C CYS A 230 2.65 -9.51 -17.96
N VAL A 231 3.47 -10.18 -18.79
CA VAL A 231 4.01 -9.61 -20.04
C VAL A 231 2.88 -9.30 -21.02
N PHE A 232 1.93 -10.22 -21.21
CA PHE A 232 0.77 -9.99 -22.09
C PHE A 232 -0.02 -8.73 -21.68
N ARG A 233 -0.34 -8.58 -20.39
CA ARG A 233 -1.01 -7.40 -19.85
C ARG A 233 -0.18 -6.12 -20.05
N GLY A 234 1.12 -6.17 -19.83
CA GLY A 234 2.00 -5.01 -20.09
C GLY A 234 2.06 -4.63 -21.57
N LEU A 235 2.05 -5.59 -22.50
CA LEU A 235 1.98 -5.32 -23.94
C LEU A 235 0.65 -4.68 -24.35
N ILE A 236 -0.46 -5.08 -23.71
CA ILE A 236 -1.76 -4.40 -23.89
C ILE A 236 -1.67 -2.93 -23.45
N ALA A 237 -1.05 -2.66 -22.30
CA ALA A 237 -0.87 -1.30 -21.80
C ALA A 237 0.02 -0.42 -22.71
N LEU A 238 0.92 -1.03 -23.49
CA LEU A 238 1.71 -0.37 -24.54
C LEU A 238 0.97 -0.22 -25.88
N ASP A 239 -0.34 -0.45 -25.90
CA ASP A 239 -1.22 -0.35 -27.08
C ASP A 239 -0.76 -1.24 -28.26
N TRP A 240 -0.32 -2.47 -27.98
CA TRP A 240 0.06 -3.45 -29.00
C TRP A 240 -1.11 -3.77 -29.96
N SER A 241 -0.87 -3.66 -31.27
CA SER A 241 -1.87 -3.66 -32.36
C SER A 241 -2.55 -5.00 -32.68
N CYS A 242 -2.52 -5.97 -31.76
CA CYS A 242 -3.12 -7.28 -31.99
C CYS A 242 -4.63 -7.25 -31.72
N LYS A 243 -5.41 -7.84 -32.63
CA LYS A 243 -6.89 -7.91 -32.52
C LYS A 243 -7.35 -8.54 -31.19
N TRP A 244 -6.66 -9.58 -30.74
CA TRP A 244 -6.92 -10.27 -29.48
C TRP A 244 -6.71 -9.36 -28.26
N CYS A 245 -5.72 -8.46 -28.32
CA CYS A 245 -5.47 -7.48 -27.25
C CYS A 245 -6.61 -6.46 -27.16
N HIS A 246 -7.14 -6.00 -28.30
CA HIS A 246 -8.29 -5.09 -28.33
C HIS A 246 -9.56 -5.75 -27.79
N ASP A 247 -9.85 -6.98 -28.21
CA ASP A 247 -11.02 -7.72 -27.73
C ASP A 247 -10.92 -7.98 -26.21
N TYR A 248 -9.74 -8.38 -25.72
CA TYR A 248 -9.50 -8.59 -24.29
C TYR A 248 -9.65 -7.28 -23.49
N THR A 249 -9.10 -6.16 -23.98
CA THR A 249 -9.24 -4.85 -23.32
C THR A 249 -10.71 -4.42 -23.24
N GLN A 250 -11.49 -4.62 -24.31
CA GLN A 250 -12.89 -4.25 -24.32
C GLN A 250 -13.75 -5.11 -23.38
N GLN A 251 -13.45 -6.42 -23.29
CA GLN A 251 -14.28 -7.37 -22.57
C GLN A 251 -13.89 -7.51 -21.08
N TYR A 252 -12.59 -7.47 -20.79
CA TYR A 252 -12.05 -7.78 -19.47
C TYR A 252 -11.28 -6.63 -18.82
N GLU A 253 -10.79 -5.62 -19.55
CA GLU A 253 -10.01 -4.53 -18.92
C GLU A 253 -10.45 -3.14 -19.38
N PRO A 254 -11.74 -2.79 -19.25
CA PRO A 254 -12.24 -1.50 -19.72
C PRO A 254 -11.59 -0.32 -18.99
N TYR A 255 -11.06 -0.56 -17.78
CA TYR A 255 -10.44 0.46 -16.94
C TYR A 255 -9.13 1.00 -17.52
N LEU A 256 -8.49 0.29 -18.45
CA LEU A 256 -7.32 0.79 -19.18
C LEU A 256 -7.60 2.00 -20.07
N LYS A 257 -8.88 2.29 -20.34
CA LYS A 257 -9.32 3.45 -21.11
C LYS A 257 -9.44 4.73 -20.26
N ASP A 258 -9.17 4.65 -18.96
CA ASP A 258 -9.21 5.79 -18.06
C ASP A 258 -8.19 6.87 -18.52
N PRO A 259 -8.63 8.14 -18.69
CA PRO A 259 -7.77 9.22 -19.18
C PRO A 259 -6.69 9.67 -18.16
N SER A 260 -6.77 9.22 -16.91
CA SER A 260 -5.82 9.58 -15.83
C SER A 260 -4.47 8.87 -15.92
N ALA A 261 -4.30 7.92 -16.84
CA ALA A 261 -3.10 7.10 -17.06
C ALA A 261 -2.70 6.14 -15.93
N TYR A 262 -3.22 6.29 -14.70
CA TYR A 262 -2.89 5.40 -13.56
C TYR A 262 -3.09 3.91 -13.86
N PRO A 263 -4.21 3.46 -14.45
CA PRO A 263 -4.38 2.07 -14.88
C PRO A 263 -3.28 1.52 -15.79
N LYS A 264 -2.91 2.29 -16.82
CA LYS A 264 -1.84 1.90 -17.75
C LYS A 264 -0.51 1.82 -17.03
N ILE A 265 -0.18 2.83 -16.21
CA ILE A 265 1.05 2.85 -15.40
C ILE A 265 1.08 1.68 -14.41
N GLN A 266 -0.01 1.39 -13.69
CA GLN A 266 -0.10 0.24 -12.78
C GLN A 266 0.24 -1.06 -13.50
N MET A 267 -0.25 -1.26 -14.72
CA MET A 267 0.03 -2.46 -15.52
C MET A 267 1.47 -2.52 -16.01
N LEU A 268 2.04 -1.41 -16.45
CA LEU A 268 3.45 -1.34 -16.86
C LEU A 268 4.40 -1.55 -15.69
N VAL A 269 4.12 -0.92 -14.55
CA VAL A 269 4.89 -1.11 -13.31
C VAL A 269 4.74 -2.56 -12.86
N SER A 270 3.55 -3.15 -12.92
CA SER A 270 3.36 -4.57 -12.62
C SER A 270 4.21 -5.47 -13.53
N MET A 271 4.29 -5.18 -14.84
CA MET A 271 5.15 -5.91 -15.77
C MET A 271 6.64 -5.76 -15.42
N LEU A 272 7.11 -4.52 -15.22
CA LEU A 272 8.51 -4.20 -14.98
C LEU A 272 8.99 -4.60 -13.57
N TYR A 273 8.08 -4.69 -12.60
CA TYR A 273 8.36 -5.09 -11.24
C TYR A 273 8.20 -6.61 -11.05
N SER A 274 7.08 -7.18 -11.50
CA SER A 274 6.74 -8.60 -11.28
C SER A 274 7.45 -9.52 -12.27
N GLY A 275 7.68 -9.07 -13.51
CA GLY A 275 8.38 -9.86 -14.52
C GLY A 275 9.77 -10.31 -14.06
N PRO A 276 10.67 -9.38 -13.68
CA PRO A 276 11.97 -9.73 -13.11
C PRO A 276 11.86 -10.55 -11.82
N TYR A 277 10.88 -10.26 -10.95
CA TYR A 277 10.65 -11.05 -9.74
C TYR A 277 10.36 -12.52 -10.08
N TYR A 278 9.51 -12.83 -11.07
CA TYR A 278 9.21 -14.23 -11.41
C TYR A 278 10.45 -14.98 -11.90
N ILE A 279 11.34 -14.33 -12.66
CA ILE A 279 12.62 -14.90 -13.09
C ILE A 279 13.53 -15.18 -11.90
N ILE A 280 13.64 -14.21 -10.98
CA ILE A 280 14.41 -14.35 -9.74
C ILE A 280 13.80 -15.45 -8.84
N ALA A 281 12.48 -15.60 -8.84
CA ALA A 281 11.77 -16.61 -8.08
C ALA A 281 12.01 -18.01 -8.63
N LEU A 282 11.97 -18.16 -9.95
CA LEU A 282 12.38 -19.38 -10.65
C LEU A 282 13.83 -19.74 -10.29
N TYR A 283 14.74 -18.77 -10.31
CA TYR A 283 16.11 -18.97 -9.87
C TYR A 283 16.20 -19.45 -8.41
N GLY A 284 15.48 -18.81 -7.49
CA GLY A 284 15.48 -19.17 -6.06
C GLY A 284 14.88 -20.55 -5.75
N LEU A 285 14.03 -21.09 -6.62
CA LEU A 285 13.52 -22.46 -6.53
C LEU A 285 14.52 -23.49 -7.08
N LEU A 286 15.27 -23.12 -8.13
CA LEU A 286 16.24 -24.01 -8.79
C LEU A 286 17.58 -24.08 -8.05
N VAL A 287 17.98 -22.98 -7.41
CA VAL A 287 19.28 -22.85 -6.73
C VAL A 287 19.09 -22.88 -5.21
N PRO A 288 19.70 -23.85 -4.51
CA PRO A 288 19.62 -23.91 -3.05
C PRO A 288 20.40 -22.76 -2.40
N GLY A 289 19.95 -22.30 -1.23
CA GLY A 289 20.65 -21.27 -0.45
C GLY A 289 20.20 -19.83 -0.69
N CYS A 290 19.10 -19.61 -1.40
CA CYS A 290 18.50 -18.27 -1.56
C CYS A 290 17.72 -17.82 -0.32
N GLU A 291 18.41 -17.53 0.77
CA GLU A 291 17.80 -17.12 2.06
C GLU A 291 17.03 -15.79 1.99
N TRP A 292 17.35 -14.94 1.02
CA TRP A 292 16.68 -13.67 0.74
C TRP A 292 15.33 -13.82 0.02
N MET A 293 15.06 -14.98 -0.59
CA MET A 293 13.89 -15.20 -1.45
C MET A 293 12.53 -15.09 -0.71
N PRO A 294 12.36 -15.58 0.53
CA PRO A 294 11.13 -15.40 1.29
C PRO A 294 10.81 -13.93 1.58
N ASP A 295 11.82 -13.13 1.96
CA ASP A 295 11.64 -11.70 2.22
C ASP A 295 11.24 -10.97 0.95
N LEU A 296 11.90 -11.28 -0.18
CA LEU A 296 11.51 -10.75 -1.48
C LEU A 296 10.08 -11.17 -1.87
N SER A 297 9.67 -12.39 -1.53
CA SER A 297 8.32 -12.89 -1.81
C SER A 297 7.25 -12.19 -0.97
N LEU A 298 7.56 -11.86 0.29
CA LEU A 298 6.67 -11.05 1.14
C LEU A 298 6.46 -9.66 0.55
N VAL A 299 7.54 -8.98 0.16
CA VAL A 299 7.47 -7.69 -0.52
C VAL A 299 6.67 -7.79 -1.82
N HIS A 300 6.95 -8.79 -2.65
CA HIS A 300 6.20 -8.99 -3.89
C HIS A 300 4.71 -9.26 -3.66
N SER A 301 4.37 -10.06 -2.65
CA SER A 301 2.97 -10.36 -2.31
C SER A 301 2.19 -9.12 -1.87
N GLY A 302 2.82 -8.21 -1.12
CA GLY A 302 2.21 -6.93 -0.74
C GLY A 302 1.97 -6.02 -1.94
N ALA A 303 2.92 -5.98 -2.88
CA ALA A 303 2.78 -5.24 -4.13
C ALA A 303 1.61 -5.78 -4.97
N LEU A 304 1.53 -7.10 -5.17
CA LEU A 304 0.45 -7.73 -5.94
C LEU A 304 -0.94 -7.56 -5.29
N ALA A 305 -1.03 -7.60 -3.97
CA ALA A 305 -2.31 -7.47 -3.30
C ALA A 305 -2.95 -6.09 -3.52
N GLN A 306 -2.13 -5.02 -3.50
CA GLN A 306 -2.57 -3.68 -3.85
C GLN A 306 -3.06 -3.61 -5.30
N VAL A 307 -2.35 -4.27 -6.24
CA VAL A 307 -2.74 -4.34 -7.66
C VAL A 307 -4.08 -5.06 -7.83
N CYS A 308 -4.28 -6.18 -7.13
CA CYS A 308 -5.48 -7.01 -7.29
C CYS A 308 -6.76 -6.28 -6.84
N VAL A 309 -6.71 -5.58 -5.71
CA VAL A 309 -7.86 -4.78 -5.24
C VAL A 309 -8.11 -3.61 -6.19
N SER A 310 -7.05 -2.94 -6.65
CA SER A 310 -7.12 -1.89 -7.68
C SER A 310 -7.80 -2.37 -8.96
N VAL A 311 -7.64 -3.62 -9.36
CA VAL A 311 -8.33 -4.13 -10.56
C VAL A 311 -9.80 -4.48 -10.26
N PHE A 312 -10.11 -5.04 -9.08
CA PHE A 312 -11.45 -5.55 -8.76
C PHE A 312 -12.50 -4.44 -8.56
N ASP A 313 -12.18 -3.38 -7.82
CA ASP A 313 -13.15 -2.31 -7.53
C ASP A 313 -13.44 -1.43 -8.76
N TYR A 314 -12.50 -1.33 -9.69
CA TYR A 314 -12.71 -0.67 -10.97
C TYR A 314 -13.80 -1.32 -11.83
N PHE A 315 -13.95 -2.65 -11.76
CA PHE A 315 -15.06 -3.34 -12.45
C PHE A 315 -16.43 -2.99 -11.87
N LYS A 316 -16.48 -2.59 -10.60
CA LYS A 316 -17.73 -2.25 -9.90
C LYS A 316 -18.22 -0.85 -10.25
N GLN A 317 -17.31 0.09 -10.54
CA GLN A 317 -17.63 1.47 -10.91
C GLN A 317 -18.06 1.65 -12.38
N MET A 318 -17.78 0.67 -13.25
CA MET A 318 -18.15 0.70 -14.67
C MET A 318 -19.42 -0.09 -15.02
N LYS A 319 -20.18 -0.52 -14.02
CA LYS A 319 -21.55 -1.08 -14.16
C LYS A 319 -22.56 -0.14 -13.54
#